data_AF-A0A927ULD4-F1
#
_entry.id   AF-A0A927ULD4-F1
#
_cell.length_a   1.000
_cell.length_b   1.000
_cell.length_c   1.000
_cell.angle_alpha   90.00
_cell.angle_beta   90.00
_cell.angle_gamma   90.00
#
_symmetry.space_group_name_H-M   'P 1'
#
loop_
_entity.id
_entity.type
_entity.pdbx_description
1 polymer ?
#
loop_
_entity_poly.entity_id
_entity_poly.type
_entity_poly.pdbx_seq_one_letter_code
_entity_poly.pdbx_strand_id
1 'polypeptide(L)'
;MLIEGARRVGKSYLSKRFAENEYETYIYLDFANIENEIIDLFENEMTNLDMFFMKLQTFYGVKLVKHKSCIVFDEVQRYPKARQMIKYLVADGRYDYIETGSLISTKQNVQDIVIPSEEESIQLNPLDFEEFLETMGEKILADFIHECFEKKSLWVLHCIGKQ
;
A
#
# COMPACT_ATOMS: atom_id res chain seq x y z
N MET A 1 9.68 0.86 2.91
CA MET A 1 8.53 1.39 3.68
C MET A 1 7.40 0.36 3.61
N LEU A 2 6.77 0.01 4.74
CA LEU A 2 5.61 -0.89 4.82
C LEU A 2 4.36 -0.12 5.22
N ILE A 3 3.30 -0.24 4.43
CA ILE A 3 1.98 0.31 4.75
C ILE A 3 1.08 -0.81 5.26
N GLU A 4 0.75 -0.76 6.54
CA GLU A 4 -0.14 -1.71 7.21
C GLU A 4 -1.52 -1.13 7.44
N GLY A 5 -2.55 -1.97 7.54
CA GLY A 5 -3.91 -1.50 7.87
C GLY A 5 -4.97 -2.53 7.56
N ALA A 6 -6.23 -2.24 7.90
CA ALA A 6 -7.35 -3.13 7.57
C ALA A 6 -7.53 -3.26 6.04
N ARG A 7 -8.23 -4.32 5.58
CA ARG A 7 -8.58 -4.43 4.15
C ARG A 7 -9.47 -3.24 3.75
N ARG A 8 -9.27 -2.72 2.53
CA ARG A 8 -10.07 -1.63 1.93
C ARG A 8 -9.92 -0.24 2.57
N VAL A 9 -8.81 0.03 3.25
CA VAL A 9 -8.50 1.36 3.80
C VAL A 9 -7.70 2.26 2.84
N GLY A 10 -7.52 1.84 1.58
CA GLY A 10 -6.83 2.64 0.57
C GLY A 10 -5.32 2.45 0.48
N LYS A 11 -4.73 1.42 1.11
CA LYS A 11 -3.27 1.17 1.09
C LYS A 11 -2.69 1.09 -0.33
N SER A 12 -3.26 0.24 -1.17
CA SER A 12 -2.87 0.04 -2.57
C SER A 12 -2.99 1.33 -3.39
N TYR A 13 -4.02 2.14 -3.11
CA TYR A 13 -4.21 3.42 -3.76
C TYR A 13 -3.12 4.41 -3.36
N LEU A 14 -2.85 4.53 -2.06
CA LEU A 14 -1.83 5.43 -1.52
C LEU A 14 -0.44 5.06 -2.01
N SER A 15 -0.04 3.78 -1.93
CA SER A 15 1.28 3.32 -2.38
C SER A 15 1.50 3.60 -3.86
N LYS A 16 0.50 3.30 -4.71
CA LYS A 16 0.56 3.59 -6.15
C LYS A 16 0.63 5.09 -6.42
N ARG A 17 -0.23 5.90 -5.80
CA ARG A 17 -0.22 7.36 -6.00
C ARG A 17 1.08 8.00 -5.56
N PHE A 18 1.63 7.57 -4.43
CA PHE A 18 2.92 8.04 -3.96
C PHE A 18 4.02 7.66 -4.95
N ALA A 19 4.05 6.41 -5.44
CA ALA A 19 5.03 5.96 -6.43
C ALA A 19 4.92 6.76 -7.76
N GLU A 20 3.71 7.06 -8.20
CA GLU A 20 3.44 7.88 -9.40
C GLU A 20 3.93 9.33 -9.27
N ASN A 21 3.86 9.92 -8.07
CA ASN A 21 4.15 11.33 -7.85
C ASN A 21 5.62 11.60 -7.48
N GLU A 22 6.24 10.69 -6.71
CA GLU A 22 7.57 10.94 -6.12
C GLU A 22 8.73 10.31 -6.90
N TYR A 23 8.45 9.34 -7.78
CA TYR A 23 9.48 8.61 -8.53
C TYR A 23 9.39 8.87 -10.04
N GLU A 24 10.54 8.80 -10.71
CA GLU A 24 10.62 8.95 -12.16
C GLU A 24 9.93 7.79 -12.88
N THR A 25 10.06 6.59 -12.32
CA THR A 25 9.43 5.37 -12.82
C THR A 25 9.11 4.43 -11.66
N TYR A 26 8.10 3.58 -11.82
CA TYR A 26 7.77 2.58 -10.83
C TYR A 26 7.27 1.29 -11.47
N ILE A 27 7.42 0.18 -10.75
CA ILE A 27 6.79 -1.11 -11.06
C ILE A 27 5.82 -1.44 -9.92
N TYR A 28 4.63 -1.90 -10.27
CA TYR A 28 3.59 -2.27 -9.31
C TYR A 28 3.26 -3.76 -9.44
N LEU A 29 3.45 -4.50 -8.35
CA LEU A 29 3.24 -5.93 -8.24
C LEU A 29 2.11 -6.22 -7.26
N ASP A 30 1.00 -6.73 -7.75
CA ASP A 30 -0.12 -7.19 -6.91
C ASP A 30 -0.03 -8.70 -6.67
N PHE A 31 0.40 -9.11 -5.47
CA PHE A 31 0.51 -10.53 -5.12
C PHE A 31 -0.84 -11.23 -4.96
N ALA A 32 -1.97 -10.53 -4.94
CA ALA A 32 -3.29 -11.14 -4.99
C ALA A 32 -3.68 -11.60 -6.40
N ASN A 33 -3.08 -11.02 -7.45
CA ASN A 33 -3.34 -11.33 -8.85
C ASN A 33 -2.05 -11.26 -9.68
N ILE A 34 -1.04 -12.02 -9.25
CA ILE A 34 0.29 -12.03 -9.87
C ILE A 34 0.37 -13.11 -10.96
N GLU A 35 1.08 -12.80 -12.04
CA GLU A 35 1.35 -13.75 -13.13
C GLU A 35 2.40 -14.79 -12.70
N ASN A 36 2.27 -16.02 -13.19
CA ASN A 36 3.15 -17.14 -12.80
C ASN A 36 4.60 -16.86 -13.22
N GLU A 37 4.81 -16.18 -14.34
CA GLU A 37 6.12 -15.77 -14.85
C GLU A 37 6.85 -14.87 -13.84
N ILE A 38 6.12 -14.04 -13.10
CA ILE A 38 6.69 -13.23 -12.03
C ILE A 38 7.01 -14.11 -10.82
N ILE A 39 6.14 -15.05 -10.44
CA ILE A 39 6.45 -16.00 -9.36
C ILE A 39 7.76 -16.74 -9.68
N ASP A 40 7.90 -17.26 -10.90
CA ASP A 40 9.10 -17.95 -11.36
C ASP A 40 10.34 -17.08 -11.30
N LEU A 41 10.20 -15.77 -11.56
CA LEU A 41 11.27 -14.80 -11.42
C LEU A 41 11.77 -14.69 -9.97
N PHE A 42 10.85 -14.65 -9.00
CA PHE A 42 11.19 -14.63 -7.57
C PHE A 42 11.79 -15.96 -7.09
N GLU A 43 11.42 -17.09 -7.68
CA GLU A 43 11.93 -18.41 -7.25
C GLU A 43 13.29 -18.76 -7.86
N ASN A 44 13.57 -18.36 -9.11
CA ASN A 44 14.72 -18.88 -9.85
C ASN A 44 15.84 -17.85 -10.09
N GLU A 45 15.56 -16.55 -10.09
CA GLU A 45 16.52 -15.53 -10.57
C GLU A 45 17.09 -14.64 -9.47
N MET A 46 16.68 -14.84 -8.22
CA MET A 46 17.11 -14.01 -7.08
C MET A 46 18.61 -14.13 -6.74
N THR A 47 19.30 -15.15 -7.25
CA THR A 47 20.77 -15.27 -7.11
C THR A 47 21.54 -14.27 -7.97
N ASN A 48 20.92 -13.72 -9.02
CA ASN A 48 21.49 -12.70 -9.88
C ASN A 48 20.52 -11.52 -10.03
N LEU A 49 20.69 -10.51 -9.18
CA LEU A 49 19.81 -9.35 -9.14
C LEU A 49 19.82 -8.54 -10.45
N ASP A 50 20.92 -8.56 -11.21
CA ASP A 50 20.97 -7.89 -12.52
C ASP A 50 20.01 -8.56 -13.51
N MET A 51 20.02 -9.89 -13.55
CA MET A 51 19.11 -10.69 -14.37
C MET A 51 17.66 -10.52 -13.90
N PHE A 52 17.44 -10.56 -12.59
CA PHE A 52 16.13 -10.33 -11.97
C PHE A 52 15.53 -9.00 -12.45
N PHE A 53 16.24 -7.89 -12.26
CA PHE A 53 15.74 -6.57 -12.66
C PHE A 53 15.62 -6.42 -14.16
N MET A 54 16.49 -7.03 -14.97
CA MET A 54 16.37 -6.99 -16.43
C MET A 54 15.07 -7.67 -16.88
N LYS A 55 14.78 -8.87 -16.39
CA LYS A 55 13.54 -9.60 -16.71
C LYS A 55 12.31 -8.87 -16.18
N LEU A 56 12.36 -8.35 -14.96
CA LEU A 56 11.27 -7.57 -14.37
C LEU A 56 10.93 -6.33 -15.21
N GLN A 57 11.94 -5.53 -15.57
CA GLN A 57 11.77 -4.36 -16.43
C GLN A 57 11.20 -4.72 -17.81
N THR A 58 11.68 -5.83 -18.38
CA THR A 58 11.21 -6.33 -19.69
C THR A 58 9.74 -6.72 -19.64
N PHE A 59 9.35 -7.46 -18.60
CA PHE A 59 7.99 -7.93 -18.40
C PHE A 59 7.00 -6.77 -18.26
N TYR A 60 7.34 -5.78 -17.42
CA TYR A 60 6.48 -4.62 -17.18
C TYR A 60 6.63 -3.51 -18.24
N GLY A 61 7.61 -3.62 -19.14
CA GLY A 61 7.91 -2.56 -20.12
C GLY A 61 8.36 -1.24 -19.48
N VAL A 62 8.88 -1.29 -18.25
CA VAL A 62 9.32 -0.12 -17.48
C VAL A 62 10.83 -0.16 -17.31
N LYS A 63 11.51 0.94 -17.64
CA LYS A 63 12.94 1.09 -17.36
C LYS A 63 13.13 1.70 -15.98
N LEU A 64 13.75 0.96 -15.06
CA LEU A 64 14.11 1.46 -13.74
C LEU A 64 15.40 2.29 -13.81
N VAL A 65 15.41 3.38 -13.06
CA VAL A 65 16.49 4.34 -12.90
C VAL A 65 16.97 4.25 -11.46
N LYS A 66 18.26 3.96 -11.28
CA LYS A 66 18.84 3.80 -9.94
C LYS A 66 18.58 5.04 -9.08
N HIS A 67 18.14 4.82 -7.85
CA HIS A 67 17.79 5.85 -6.85
C HIS A 67 16.69 6.84 -7.27
N LYS A 68 15.96 6.54 -8.34
CA LYS A 68 14.83 7.35 -8.82
C LYS A 68 13.61 6.51 -9.18
N SER A 69 13.67 5.21 -8.91
CA SER A 69 12.57 4.30 -9.15
C SER A 69 12.14 3.59 -7.89
N CYS A 70 10.85 3.28 -7.86
CA CYS A 70 10.24 2.51 -6.80
C CYS A 70 9.67 1.20 -7.33
N ILE A 71 9.70 0.14 -6.53
CA ILE A 71 8.94 -1.09 -6.77
C ILE A 71 7.93 -1.26 -5.63
N VAL A 72 6.65 -1.32 -5.99
CA VAL A 72 5.54 -1.49 -5.06
C VAL A 72 5.15 -2.97 -5.01
N PHE A 73 5.22 -3.55 -3.83
CA PHE A 73 4.81 -4.92 -3.49
C PHE A 73 3.49 -4.88 -2.72
N ASP A 74 2.37 -5.02 -3.42
CA ASP A 74 1.03 -4.97 -2.84
C ASP A 74 0.56 -6.34 -2.36
N GLU A 75 -0.12 -6.38 -1.22
CA GLU A 75 -0.66 -7.62 -0.62
C GLU A 75 0.40 -8.73 -0.39
N VAL A 76 1.60 -8.36 0.05
CA VAL A 76 2.76 -9.28 0.19
C VAL A 76 2.49 -10.51 1.06
N GLN A 77 1.51 -10.45 1.97
CA GLN A 77 1.03 -11.61 2.75
C GLN A 77 0.51 -12.77 1.88
N ARG A 78 0.14 -12.52 0.62
CA ARG A 78 -0.32 -13.55 -0.31
C ARG A 78 0.81 -14.43 -0.82
N TYR A 79 2.04 -13.93 -0.78
CA TYR A 79 3.22 -14.68 -1.19
C TYR A 79 4.40 -14.46 -0.21
N PRO A 80 4.40 -15.16 0.94
CA PRO A 80 5.40 -14.97 2.00
C PRO A 80 6.86 -15.15 1.55
N LYS A 81 7.11 -16.00 0.54
CA LYS A 81 8.44 -16.18 -0.05
C LYS A 81 8.98 -14.88 -0.65
N ALA A 82 8.15 -14.08 -1.33
CA ALA A 82 8.59 -12.78 -1.84
C ALA A 82 9.04 -11.88 -0.70
N ARG A 83 8.33 -11.85 0.44
CA ARG A 83 8.74 -11.04 1.59
C ARG A 83 10.16 -11.38 2.08
N GLN A 84 10.51 -12.66 2.15
CA GLN A 84 11.86 -13.07 2.52
C GLN A 84 12.91 -12.56 1.52
N MET A 85 12.54 -12.52 0.23
CA MET A 85 13.44 -12.06 -0.82
C MET A 85 13.57 -10.54 -0.91
N ILE A 86 12.53 -9.78 -0.54
CA ILE A 86 12.56 -8.31 -0.54
C ILE A 86 13.72 -7.79 0.32
N LYS A 87 14.07 -8.48 1.41
CA LYS A 87 15.25 -8.14 2.22
C LYS A 87 16.54 -8.03 1.38
N TYR A 88 16.75 -8.94 0.42
CA TYR A 88 17.93 -8.90 -0.45
C TYR A 88 17.84 -7.73 -1.45
N LEU A 89 16.64 -7.41 -1.92
CA LEU A 89 16.39 -6.28 -2.82
C LEU A 89 16.66 -4.95 -2.11
N VAL A 90 16.22 -4.83 -0.85
CA VAL A 90 16.49 -3.67 0.01
C VAL A 90 17.99 -3.53 0.27
N ALA A 91 18.68 -4.63 0.59
CA ALA A 91 20.13 -4.62 0.81
C ALA A 91 20.94 -4.23 -0.44
N ASP A 92 20.46 -4.54 -1.64
CA ASP A 92 21.07 -4.12 -2.90
C ASP A 92 20.93 -2.61 -3.15
N GLY A 93 19.86 -1.98 -2.67
CA GLY A 93 19.75 -0.53 -2.53
C GLY A 93 19.68 0.28 -3.83
N ARG A 94 19.50 -0.35 -4.99
CA ARG A 94 19.39 0.35 -6.29
C ARG A 94 18.07 1.10 -6.46
N TYR A 95 17.00 0.61 -5.85
CA TYR A 95 15.64 1.12 -5.97
C TYR A 95 15.00 1.17 -4.60
N ASP A 96 13.96 1.98 -4.48
CA ASP A 96 13.16 2.04 -3.26
C ASP A 96 12.00 1.05 -3.33
N TYR A 97 11.56 0.57 -2.17
CA TYR A 97 10.55 -0.46 -2.07
C TYR A 97 9.42 -0.04 -1.13
N ILE A 98 8.19 -0.20 -1.63
CA ILE A 98 6.97 0.04 -0.85
C ILE A 98 6.23 -1.28 -0.74
N GLU A 99 6.04 -1.75 0.47
CA GLU A 99 5.27 -2.95 0.77
C GLU A 99 3.89 -2.56 1.28
N THR A 100 2.86 -3.31 0.93
CA THR A 100 1.57 -3.23 1.62
C THR A 100 1.15 -4.60 2.14
N GLY A 101 0.45 -4.59 3.27
CA GLY A 101 -0.18 -5.81 3.75
C GLY A 101 -1.21 -5.62 4.84
N SER A 102 -2.04 -6.64 5.00
CA SER A 102 -3.05 -6.70 6.06
C SER A 102 -2.60 -7.70 7.14
N LEU A 103 -1.70 -7.29 8.02
CA LEU A 103 -1.19 -8.15 9.10
C LEU A 103 -2.24 -8.41 10.20
N ILE A 104 -3.11 -7.43 10.47
CA ILE A 104 -4.10 -7.50 11.56
C ILE A 104 -5.12 -8.64 11.35
N SER A 105 -5.56 -8.92 10.11
CA SER A 105 -6.46 -10.06 9.83
C SER A 105 -5.76 -11.42 9.82
N THR A 106 -4.42 -11.43 9.86
CA THR A 106 -3.59 -12.57 9.47
C THR A 106 -2.72 -13.07 10.63
N LYS A 107 -3.01 -12.69 11.88
CA LYS A 107 -2.33 -13.22 13.09
C LYS A 107 -2.31 -14.77 13.19
N GLN A 108 -3.12 -15.49 12.41
CA GLN A 108 -3.09 -16.95 12.35
C GLN A 108 -2.04 -17.55 11.39
N ASN A 109 -1.53 -16.81 10.40
CA ASN A 109 -0.63 -17.35 9.35
C ASN A 109 0.80 -16.72 9.35
N VAL A 110 1.15 -15.94 10.37
CA VAL A 110 2.36 -15.08 10.37
C VAL A 110 3.43 -15.56 11.36
N GLN A 111 3.30 -16.78 11.89
CA GLN A 111 4.23 -17.30 12.92
C GLN A 111 5.70 -17.39 12.46
N ASP A 112 5.95 -17.42 11.14
CA ASP A 112 7.31 -17.55 10.57
C ASP A 112 7.79 -16.32 9.76
N ILE A 113 7.12 -15.17 9.87
CA ILE A 113 7.58 -13.97 9.17
C ILE A 113 8.62 -13.25 10.02
N VAL A 114 9.88 -13.37 9.60
CA VAL A 114 10.97 -12.53 10.12
C VAL A 114 10.76 -11.11 9.60
N ILE A 115 10.39 -10.19 10.50
CA ILE A 115 10.30 -8.76 10.20
C ILE A 115 11.73 -8.21 10.07
N PRO A 116 12.14 -7.69 8.90
CA PRO A 116 13.47 -7.11 8.73
C PRO A 116 13.62 -5.86 9.61
N SER A 117 14.78 -5.67 10.24
CA SER A 117 15.07 -4.50 11.08
C SER A 117 15.19 -3.19 10.29
N GLU A 118 15.31 -3.25 8.97
CA GLU A 118 15.43 -2.09 8.05
C GLU A 118 14.06 -1.60 7.54
N GLU A 119 12.96 -2.19 8.00
CA GLU A 119 11.60 -1.88 7.57
C GLU A 119 10.98 -0.74 8.40
N GLU A 120 10.75 0.42 7.79
CA GLU A 120 9.90 1.47 8.38
C GLU A 120 8.42 1.16 8.10
N SER A 121 7.63 0.94 9.16
CA SER A 121 6.20 0.64 9.06
C SER A 121 5.32 1.85 9.40
N ILE A 122 4.26 2.02 8.61
CA ILE A 122 3.24 3.07 8.76
C ILE A 122 1.88 2.39 8.82
N GLN A 123 1.09 2.72 9.84
CA GLN A 123 -0.29 2.21 9.97
C GLN A 123 -1.27 3.17 9.30
N LEU A 124 -1.96 2.69 8.26
CA LEU A 124 -3.05 3.37 7.59
C LEU A 124 -4.39 2.94 8.20
N ASN A 125 -5.07 3.90 8.82
CA ASN A 125 -6.43 3.73 9.33
C ASN A 125 -7.46 4.11 8.24
N PRO A 126 -8.70 3.61 8.31
CA PRO A 126 -9.77 4.12 7.46
C PRO A 126 -9.92 5.62 7.68
N LEU A 127 -10.26 6.35 6.61
CA LEU A 127 -10.70 7.75 6.71
C LEU A 127 -11.85 7.85 7.70
N ASP A 128 -11.78 8.81 8.60
CA ASP A 128 -12.96 9.18 9.37
C ASP A 128 -13.96 9.96 8.49
N PHE A 129 -15.16 10.18 9.01
CA PHE A 129 -16.23 10.80 8.23
C PHE A 129 -15.96 12.28 7.93
N GLU A 130 -15.23 12.98 8.81
CA GLU A 130 -14.87 14.38 8.62
C GLU A 130 -13.80 14.50 7.52
N GLU A 131 -12.74 13.69 7.60
CA GLU A 131 -11.69 13.58 6.57
C GLU A 131 -12.28 13.23 5.19
N PHE A 132 -13.28 12.34 5.15
CA PHE A 132 -13.99 12.02 3.92
C PHE A 132 -14.72 13.25 3.33
N LEU A 133 -15.46 13.99 4.16
CA LEU A 133 -16.19 15.17 3.73
C LEU A 133 -15.24 16.28 3.26
N GLU A 134 -14.13 16.50 3.97
CA GLU A 134 -13.10 17.44 3.56
C GLU A 134 -12.48 17.05 2.20
N THR A 135 -12.19 15.76 2.00
CA THR A 135 -11.66 15.24 0.74
C THR A 135 -12.64 15.43 -0.43
N MET A 136 -13.95 15.38 -0.16
CA MET A 136 -15.02 15.63 -1.14
C MET A 136 -15.23 17.12 -1.43
N GLY A 137 -14.53 18.03 -0.73
CA GLY A 137 -14.72 19.48 -0.83
C GLY A 137 -15.91 20.01 -0.02
N GLU A 138 -16.50 19.17 0.84
CA GLU A 138 -17.69 19.47 1.65
C GLU A 138 -17.32 19.97 3.04
N LYS A 139 -16.32 20.85 3.12
CA LYS A 139 -15.78 21.35 4.40
C LYS A 139 -16.85 22.01 5.28
N ILE A 140 -17.77 22.76 4.67
CA ILE A 140 -18.87 23.44 5.39
C ILE A 140 -19.78 22.41 6.09
N LEU A 141 -20.01 21.27 5.44
CA LEU A 141 -20.82 20.19 6.02
C LEU A 141 -20.07 19.48 7.15
N ALA A 142 -18.76 19.26 6.99
CA ALA A 142 -17.90 18.73 8.06
C ALA A 142 -17.94 19.63 9.31
N ASP A 143 -17.69 20.93 9.13
CA ASP A 143 -17.72 21.93 10.20
C ASP A 143 -19.10 21.96 10.92
N PHE A 144 -20.19 21.88 10.15
CA PHE A 144 -21.55 21.87 10.71
C PHE A 144 -21.85 20.60 11.52
N ILE A 145 -21.42 19.43 11.04
CA ILE A 145 -21.58 18.16 11.76
C ILE A 145 -20.77 18.18 13.06
N HIS A 146 -19.54 18.69 13.01
CA HIS A 146 -18.67 18.84 14.17
C HIS A 146 -19.30 19.76 15.23
N GLU A 147 -19.83 20.90 14.81
CA GLU A 147 -20.54 21.83 15.69
C GLU A 147 -21.79 21.20 16.34
N CYS A 148 -22.57 20.43 15.57
CA CYS A 148 -23.74 19.72 16.10
C CYS A 148 -23.37 18.64 17.12
N PHE A 149 -22.24 17.95 16.89
CA PHE A 149 -21.73 16.91 17.78
C PHE A 149 -21.26 17.51 19.12
N GLU A 150 -20.46 18.57 19.08
CA GLU A 150 -19.98 19.32 20.26
C GLU A 150 -21.14 19.87 21.11
N LYS A 151 -22.18 20.40 20.45
CA LYS A 151 -23.33 21.02 21.13
C LYS A 151 -24.35 20.01 21.67
N LYS A 152 -24.20 18.70 21.40
CA LYS A 152 -25.18 17.63 21.73
C LYS A 152 -26.62 18.00 21.33
N SER A 153 -26.79 18.81 20.29
CA SER A 153 -28.10 19.28 19.86
C SER A 153 -28.79 18.19 19.03
N LEU A 154 -29.93 17.70 19.54
CA LEU A 154 -30.76 16.71 18.84
C LEU A 154 -31.17 17.22 17.45
N TRP A 155 -30.95 16.34 16.47
CA TRP A 155 -31.22 16.46 15.05
C TRP A 155 -32.52 17.21 14.66
N VAL A 156 -32.40 18.25 13.82
CA VAL A 156 -33.51 18.89 13.09
C VAL A 156 -34.01 18.05 11.90
N LEU A 157 -33.41 16.88 11.67
CA LEU A 157 -33.81 15.92 10.62
C LEU A 157 -35.23 15.34 10.79
N HIS A 158 -35.95 15.68 11.87
CA HIS A 158 -37.36 15.30 12.06
C HIS A 158 -38.36 16.08 11.18
N CYS A 159 -37.94 17.11 10.43
CA CYS A 159 -38.91 18.00 9.75
C CYS A 159 -39.09 17.79 8.23
N ILE A 160 -38.40 16.84 7.58
CA ILE A 160 -38.54 16.64 6.11
C ILE A 160 -39.49 15.48 5.74
N GLY A 161 -40.20 14.91 6.73
CA GLY A 161 -41.07 13.74 6.54
C GLY A 161 -42.58 13.99 6.68
N LYS A 162 -43.05 15.24 6.74
CA LYS A 162 -44.48 15.56 6.78
C LYS A 162 -44.82 16.77 5.92
N GLN A 163 -45.03 16.52 4.63
CA GLN A 163 -46.04 17.23 3.84
C GLN A 163 -46.91 16.19 3.14
#